data_AF-A0AAW1VUG4-F1
#
_entry.id   AF-A0AAW1VUG4-F1
#
_cell.length_a   1.000
_cell.length_b   1.000
_cell.length_c   1.000
_cell.angle_alpha   90.00
_cell.angle_beta   90.00
_cell.angle_gamma   90.00
#
_symmetry.space_group_name_H-M   'P 1'
#
loop_
_entity.id
_entity.type
_entity.pdbx_description
1 polymer ?
#
loop_
_entity_poly.entity_id
_entity_poly.type
_entity_poly.pdbx_seq_one_letter_code
_entity_poly.pdbx_strand_id
1 'polypeptide(L)'
;MRHGRPLFQAKAHGASSQLGDILLVASITKTLSQSGTRNLPHSLPLSEPLLLQILRTQSLHPSKKLDFFKWCSLTHFIKHSACTYSHILRTACRAGFLHEIPGLLTAMKHDGVVVDSGTFKTLLDAFIRAGKFDMALEILDIMQEVGASLDTDMYNSVLVALVRKGQVGLAMSILVKLLEEGSAQVPNCIACNELLVALRKADMRVEFKQVFDKLRGNKRFEMDTWGYNICIHAFGCWG
;
A
#
# COMPACT_ATOMS: atom_id res chain seq x y z
N MET A 1 68.75 12.76 17.67
CA MET A 1 67.32 13.14 17.50
C MET A 1 66.78 12.48 16.23
N ARG A 2 66.07 11.37 16.34
CA ARG A 2 65.27 10.77 15.26
C ARG A 2 63.92 10.39 15.86
N HIS A 3 62.88 11.10 15.43
CA HIS A 3 61.50 10.88 15.82
C HIS A 3 60.98 9.57 15.23
N GLY A 4 60.72 8.58 16.09
CA GLY A 4 59.86 7.45 15.74
C GLY A 4 58.39 7.86 15.89
N ARG A 5 57.64 7.87 14.78
CA ARG A 5 56.18 8.04 14.79
C ARG A 5 55.51 6.72 15.25
N PRO A 6 54.44 6.78 16.05
CA PRO A 6 53.68 5.59 16.40
C PRO A 6 52.84 5.12 15.20
N LEU A 7 52.86 3.81 14.97
CA LEU A 7 52.02 3.10 14.02
C LEU A 7 50.54 3.33 14.37
N PHE A 8 49.79 3.87 13.42
CA PHE A 8 48.33 3.90 13.42
C PHE A 8 47.80 2.47 13.58
N GLN A 9 47.23 2.15 14.75
CA GLN A 9 46.22 1.11 14.86
C GLN A 9 44.95 1.61 14.14
N ALA A 10 44.87 1.32 12.83
CA ALA A 10 43.66 1.51 12.06
C ALA A 10 42.76 0.27 12.23
N LYS A 11 41.51 0.54 12.63
CA LYS A 11 40.38 -0.38 12.77
C LYS A 11 40.29 -1.44 11.65
N ALA A 12 40.69 -2.67 11.95
CA ALA A 12 40.50 -3.84 11.07
C ALA A 12 39.16 -4.59 11.31
N HIS A 13 38.20 -3.98 12.00
CA HIS A 13 36.92 -4.63 12.39
C HIS A 13 35.74 -4.37 11.41
N GLY A 14 35.98 -3.74 10.24
CA GLY A 14 34.89 -3.31 9.33
C GLY A 14 34.76 -4.08 8.01
N ALA A 15 35.85 -4.59 7.43
CA ALA A 15 35.83 -5.15 6.06
C ALA A 15 35.57 -6.66 6.02
N SER A 16 36.04 -7.41 7.03
CA SER A 16 35.87 -8.87 7.11
C SER A 16 34.42 -9.27 7.39
N SER A 17 33.72 -8.50 8.23
CA SER A 17 32.28 -8.69 8.51
C SER A 17 31.42 -8.40 7.27
N GLN A 18 31.72 -7.34 6.52
CA GLN A 18 30.99 -7.01 5.29
C GLN A 18 31.15 -8.07 4.19
N LEU A 19 32.36 -8.62 4.00
CA LEU A 19 32.57 -9.71 3.04
C LEU A 19 31.83 -10.98 3.47
N GLY A 20 31.85 -11.30 4.78
CA GLY A 20 31.10 -12.41 5.35
C GLY A 20 29.59 -12.29 5.09
N ASP A 21 29.01 -11.12 5.32
CA ASP A 21 27.59 -10.85 5.06
C ASP A 21 27.24 -10.96 3.58
N ILE A 22 28.09 -10.44 2.68
CA ILE A 22 27.87 -10.55 1.22
C ILE A 22 27.86 -12.01 0.78
N LEU A 23 28.83 -12.82 1.23
CA LEU A 23 28.90 -14.24 0.90
C LEU A 23 27.71 -15.01 1.49
N LEU A 24 27.29 -14.66 2.70
CA LEU A 24 26.11 -15.27 3.33
C LEU A 24 24.84 -14.95 2.55
N VAL A 25 24.63 -13.69 2.14
CA VAL A 25 23.50 -13.29 1.30
C VAL A 25 23.52 -14.04 -0.03
N ALA A 26 24.67 -14.13 -0.69
CA ALA A 26 24.80 -14.83 -1.97
C ALA A 26 24.48 -16.34 -1.82
N SER A 27 25.00 -16.97 -0.77
CA SER A 27 24.75 -18.37 -0.45
C SER A 27 23.26 -18.64 -0.18
N ILE A 28 22.64 -17.85 0.71
CA ILE A 28 21.22 -17.99 1.04
C ILE A 28 20.35 -17.73 -0.19
N THR A 29 20.65 -16.69 -0.97
CA THR A 29 19.90 -16.36 -2.19
C THR A 29 19.97 -17.49 -3.21
N LYS A 30 21.15 -18.12 -3.38
CA LYS A 30 21.33 -19.29 -4.26
C LYS A 30 20.54 -20.50 -3.77
N THR A 31 20.56 -20.78 -2.47
CA THR A 31 19.77 -21.88 -1.88
C THR A 31 18.27 -21.65 -2.06
N LEU A 32 17.81 -20.43 -1.81
CA LEU A 32 16.40 -20.02 -2.00
C LEU A 32 15.96 -20.16 -3.46
N SER A 33 16.81 -19.77 -4.41
CA SER A 33 16.47 -19.87 -5.84
C SER A 33 16.40 -21.32 -6.31
N GLN A 34 17.31 -22.18 -5.85
CA GLN A 34 17.39 -23.59 -6.27
C GLN A 34 16.39 -24.50 -5.56
N SER A 35 16.22 -24.34 -4.25
CA SER A 35 15.52 -25.29 -3.38
C SER A 35 14.46 -24.67 -2.47
N GLY A 36 14.28 -23.34 -2.53
CA GLY A 36 13.39 -22.63 -1.62
C GLY A 36 13.90 -22.67 -0.18
N THR A 37 12.98 -22.72 0.77
CA THR A 37 13.29 -22.68 2.21
C THR A 37 13.61 -24.05 2.81
N ARG A 38 13.43 -25.15 2.06
CA ARG A 38 13.58 -26.53 2.56
C ARG A 38 15.01 -26.88 2.97
N ASN A 39 15.99 -26.36 2.25
CA ASN A 39 17.41 -26.64 2.50
C ASN A 39 18.13 -25.46 3.16
N LEU A 40 17.38 -24.52 3.75
CA LEU A 40 17.99 -23.47 4.56
C LEU A 40 18.52 -24.07 5.86
N PRO A 41 19.70 -23.64 6.34
CA PRO A 41 20.20 -24.04 7.64
C PRO A 41 19.21 -23.68 8.74
N HIS A 42 18.96 -24.60 9.68
CA HIS A 42 18.05 -24.37 10.81
C HIS A 42 18.53 -23.27 11.77
N SER A 43 19.84 -22.98 11.81
CA SER A 43 20.43 -21.89 12.59
C SER A 43 21.15 -20.93 11.66
N LEU A 44 20.47 -19.86 11.25
CA LEU A 44 21.07 -18.75 10.54
C LEU A 44 21.19 -17.55 11.49
N PRO A 45 22.31 -16.82 11.49
CA PRO A 45 22.45 -15.56 12.23
C PRO A 45 21.68 -14.45 11.50
N LEU A 46 20.35 -14.53 11.51
CA LEU A 46 19.46 -13.58 10.83
C LEU A 46 19.32 -12.30 11.64
N SER A 47 20.07 -11.28 11.24
CA SER A 47 19.80 -9.89 11.64
C SER A 47 18.80 -9.24 10.68
N GLU A 48 18.07 -8.23 11.14
CA GLU A 48 17.15 -7.48 10.28
C GLU A 48 17.81 -6.90 9.01
N PRO A 49 19.03 -6.30 9.07
CA PRO A 49 19.71 -5.82 7.88
C PRO A 49 19.99 -6.94 6.86
N LEU A 50 20.42 -8.11 7.33
CA LEU A 50 20.70 -9.27 6.47
C LEU A 50 19.43 -9.77 5.79
N LEU A 51 18.33 -9.87 6.55
CA LEU A 51 17.02 -10.26 6.04
C LEU A 51 16.56 -9.29 4.94
N LEU A 52 16.63 -7.98 5.18
CA LEU A 52 16.27 -6.96 4.20
C LEU A 52 17.16 -7.03 2.95
N GLN A 53 18.45 -7.31 3.10
CA GLN A 53 19.37 -7.46 1.97
C GLN A 53 19.00 -8.65 1.08
N ILE A 54 18.64 -9.79 1.67
CA ILE A 54 18.15 -10.97 0.94
C ILE A 54 16.84 -10.65 0.22
N LEU A 55 15.85 -10.06 0.91
CA LEU A 55 14.56 -9.71 0.31
C LEU A 55 14.69 -8.66 -0.81
N ARG A 56 15.65 -7.74 -0.73
CA ARG A 56 15.93 -6.72 -1.75
C ARG A 56 16.70 -7.26 -2.96
N THR A 57 17.23 -8.47 -2.88
CA THR A 57 18.00 -9.07 -3.98
C THR A 57 17.12 -9.24 -5.23
N GLN A 58 17.51 -8.62 -6.34
CA GLN A 58 16.69 -8.53 -7.56
C GLN A 58 16.56 -9.86 -8.29
N SER A 59 17.59 -10.70 -8.25
CA SER A 59 17.59 -12.02 -8.89
C SER A 59 16.68 -13.03 -8.20
N LEU A 60 16.23 -12.76 -6.97
CA LEU A 60 15.37 -13.66 -6.23
C LEU A 60 13.90 -13.47 -6.63
N HIS A 61 13.26 -14.56 -7.07
CA HIS A 61 11.86 -14.53 -7.51
C HIS A 61 10.92 -14.07 -6.36
N PRO A 62 9.90 -13.24 -6.62
CA PRO A 62 9.00 -12.74 -5.59
C PRO A 62 8.34 -13.82 -4.71
N SER A 63 8.01 -15.00 -5.27
CA SER A 63 7.44 -16.09 -4.48
C SER A 63 8.43 -16.65 -3.45
N LYS A 64 9.72 -16.75 -3.83
CA LYS A 64 10.78 -17.20 -2.92
C LYS A 64 11.04 -16.17 -1.82
N LYS A 65 10.87 -14.88 -2.10
CA LYS A 65 10.92 -13.82 -1.08
C LYS A 65 9.80 -13.97 -0.06
N LEU A 66 8.58 -14.27 -0.51
CA LEU A 66 7.42 -14.52 0.35
C LEU A 66 7.63 -15.77 1.21
N ASP A 67 8.07 -16.87 0.61
CA ASP A 67 8.37 -18.12 1.32
C ASP A 67 9.44 -17.88 2.39
N PHE A 68 10.52 -17.17 2.06
CA PHE A 68 11.58 -16.84 2.99
C PHE A 68 11.10 -15.95 4.13
N PHE A 69 10.31 -14.91 3.82
CA PHE A 69 9.70 -14.04 4.82
C PHE A 69 8.85 -14.83 5.83
N LYS A 70 7.97 -15.70 5.33
CA LYS A 70 7.12 -16.57 6.18
C LYS A 70 7.96 -17.56 6.99
N TRP A 71 8.96 -18.16 6.37
CA TRP A 71 9.87 -19.10 7.02
C TRP A 71 10.59 -18.44 8.20
N CYS A 72 11.11 -17.21 8.06
CA CYS A 72 11.75 -16.48 9.16
C CYS A 72 10.81 -16.29 10.36
N SER A 73 9.51 -16.04 10.15
CA SER A 73 8.54 -15.96 11.25
C SER A 73 8.27 -17.32 11.89
N LEU A 74 8.15 -18.38 11.09
CA LEU A 74 7.76 -19.71 11.55
C LEU A 74 8.88 -20.48 12.24
N THR A 75 10.12 -20.37 11.77
CA THR A 75 11.26 -21.16 12.30
C THR A 75 12.09 -20.41 13.31
N HIS A 76 12.19 -19.08 13.19
CA HIS A 76 13.03 -18.25 14.05
C HIS A 76 12.23 -17.34 14.99
N PHE A 77 10.89 -17.40 14.96
CA PHE A 77 10.00 -16.54 15.74
C PHE A 77 10.33 -15.04 15.61
N ILE A 78 10.84 -14.65 14.44
CA ILE A 78 11.23 -13.26 14.15
C ILE A 78 9.96 -12.46 13.90
N LYS A 79 9.76 -11.42 14.72
CA LYS A 79 8.81 -10.33 14.41
C LYS A 79 9.44 -9.42 13.37
N HIS A 80 8.70 -9.15 12.29
CA HIS A 80 9.22 -8.35 11.20
C HIS A 80 9.04 -6.86 11.45
N SER A 81 9.97 -6.05 10.95
CA SER A 81 9.87 -4.60 11.05
C SER A 81 8.95 -3.99 9.98
N ALA A 82 8.57 -2.72 10.15
CA ALA A 82 7.83 -1.96 9.15
C ALA A 82 8.55 -1.95 7.79
N CYS A 83 9.88 -1.80 7.77
CA CYS A 83 10.68 -1.85 6.54
C CYS A 83 10.51 -3.18 5.79
N THR A 84 10.44 -4.29 6.54
CA THR A 84 10.32 -5.63 5.97
C THR A 84 8.92 -5.87 5.43
N TYR A 85 7.88 -5.50 6.19
CA TYR A 85 6.49 -5.54 5.74
C TYR A 85 6.25 -4.65 4.52
N SER A 86 6.71 -3.40 4.54
CA SER A 86 6.61 -2.48 3.40
C SER A 86 7.25 -3.08 2.14
N HIS A 87 8.42 -3.70 2.27
CA HIS A 87 9.10 -4.32 1.14
C HIS A 87 8.35 -5.52 0.58
N ILE A 88 7.89 -6.44 1.43
CA ILE A 88 7.23 -7.66 0.98
C ILE A 88 5.83 -7.39 0.41
N LEU A 89 5.07 -6.47 1.01
CA LEU A 89 3.77 -6.03 0.49
C LEU A 89 3.91 -5.38 -0.89
N ARG A 90 4.84 -4.44 -1.05
CA ARG A 90 5.13 -3.82 -2.36
C ARG A 90 5.59 -4.85 -3.39
N THR A 91 6.41 -5.81 -2.97
CA THR A 91 6.89 -6.90 -3.84
C THR A 91 5.72 -7.77 -4.32
N ALA A 92 4.83 -8.18 -3.42
CA ALA A 92 3.63 -8.95 -3.75
C ALA A 92 2.69 -8.18 -4.69
N CYS A 93 2.44 -6.88 -4.43
CA CYS A 93 1.64 -6.04 -5.32
C CYS A 93 2.20 -5.95 -6.74
N ARG A 94 3.51 -5.70 -6.87
CA ARG A 94 4.19 -5.59 -8.17
C ARG A 94 4.21 -6.91 -8.94
N ALA A 95 4.29 -8.02 -8.23
CA ALA A 95 4.25 -9.37 -8.80
C ALA A 95 2.83 -9.89 -9.07
N GLY A 96 1.78 -9.15 -8.69
CA GLY A 96 0.38 -9.58 -8.84
C GLY A 96 -0.06 -10.65 -7.85
N PHE A 97 0.71 -10.90 -6.78
CA PHE A 97 0.38 -11.87 -5.73
C PHE A 97 -0.61 -11.30 -4.72
N LEU A 98 -1.73 -10.78 -5.22
CA LEU A 98 -2.75 -10.11 -4.42
C LEU A 98 -3.45 -11.04 -3.43
N HIS A 99 -3.41 -12.36 -3.64
CA HIS A 99 -3.98 -13.35 -2.72
C HIS A 99 -3.15 -13.51 -1.42
N GLU A 100 -1.89 -13.09 -1.43
CA GLU A 100 -1.00 -13.16 -0.26
C GLU A 100 -1.18 -11.96 0.69
N ILE A 101 -1.69 -10.86 0.17
CA ILE A 101 -1.80 -9.58 0.88
C ILE A 101 -2.63 -9.67 2.18
N PRO A 102 -3.81 -10.31 2.22
CA PRO A 102 -4.59 -10.38 3.45
C PRO A 102 -3.82 -11.05 4.59
N GLY A 103 -3.17 -12.19 4.31
CA GLY A 103 -2.35 -12.89 5.29
C GLY A 103 -1.17 -12.07 5.79
N LEU A 104 -0.52 -11.30 4.90
CA LEU A 104 0.56 -10.39 5.28
C LEU A 104 0.06 -9.23 6.17
N LEU A 105 -1.13 -8.68 5.90
CA LEU A 105 -1.73 -7.62 6.73
C LEU A 105 -2.15 -8.15 8.10
N THR A 106 -2.71 -9.36 8.17
CA THR A 106 -3.02 -10.03 9.45
C THR A 106 -1.75 -10.25 10.28
N ALA A 107 -0.67 -10.75 9.67
CA ALA A 107 0.61 -10.94 10.34
C ALA A 107 1.20 -9.60 10.83
N MET A 108 1.14 -8.57 10.00
CA MET A 108 1.57 -7.20 10.35
C MET A 108 0.82 -6.65 11.57
N LYS A 109 -0.52 -6.83 11.60
CA LYS A 109 -1.37 -6.42 12.73
C LYS A 109 -1.03 -7.20 14.00
N HIS A 110 -0.82 -8.51 13.88
CA HIS A 110 -0.40 -9.35 15.01
C HIS A 110 0.96 -8.94 15.58
N ASP A 111 1.90 -8.55 14.71
CA ASP A 111 3.21 -8.04 15.13
C ASP A 111 3.14 -6.61 15.71
N GLY A 112 1.98 -5.93 15.61
CA GLY A 112 1.79 -4.56 16.09
C GLY A 112 2.51 -3.53 15.23
N VAL A 113 2.71 -3.83 13.95
CA VAL A 113 3.50 -3.01 13.03
C VAL A 113 2.60 -2.21 12.10
N VAL A 114 2.98 -0.97 11.81
CA VAL A 114 2.30 -0.10 10.84
C VAL A 114 3.29 0.29 9.74
N VAL A 115 2.90 0.04 8.50
CA VAL A 115 3.69 0.43 7.32
C VAL A 115 3.43 1.88 6.92
N ASP A 116 4.35 2.43 6.13
CA ASP A 116 4.25 3.81 5.64
C ASP A 116 3.11 4.02 4.63
N SER A 117 2.65 5.26 4.51
CA SER A 117 1.55 5.66 3.60
C SER A 117 1.82 5.28 2.14
N GLY A 118 3.08 5.31 1.68
CA GLY A 118 3.45 4.89 0.34
C GLY A 118 3.22 3.40 0.08
N THR A 119 3.30 2.56 1.12
CA THR A 119 2.98 1.14 1.04
C THR A 119 1.48 0.93 0.87
N PHE A 120 0.65 1.61 1.67
CA PHE A 120 -0.79 1.55 1.53
C PHE A 120 -1.28 2.06 0.17
N LYS A 121 -0.72 3.16 -0.34
CA LYS A 121 -1.00 3.64 -1.70
C LYS A 121 -0.70 2.57 -2.75
N THR A 122 0.43 1.87 -2.61
CA THR A 122 0.80 0.78 -3.52
C THR A 122 -0.20 -0.38 -3.48
N LEU A 123 -0.71 -0.73 -2.30
CA LEU A 123 -1.73 -1.78 -2.11
C LEU A 123 -3.04 -1.37 -2.80
N LEU A 124 -3.49 -0.16 -2.52
CA LEU A 124 -4.73 0.42 -3.05
C LEU A 124 -4.72 0.44 -4.58
N ASP A 125 -3.66 0.99 -5.16
CA ASP A 125 -3.46 1.03 -6.61
C ASP A 125 -3.45 -0.37 -7.24
N ALA A 126 -2.85 -1.36 -6.57
CA ALA A 126 -2.78 -2.72 -7.08
C ALA A 126 -4.15 -3.41 -7.10
N PHE A 127 -4.94 -3.27 -6.03
CA PHE A 127 -6.29 -3.83 -5.96
C PHE A 127 -7.25 -3.15 -6.94
N ILE A 128 -7.19 -1.83 -7.06
CA ILE A 128 -7.99 -1.05 -8.03
C ILE A 128 -7.68 -1.49 -9.46
N ARG A 129 -6.39 -1.60 -9.83
CA ARG A 129 -6.01 -2.07 -11.17
C ARG A 129 -6.49 -3.49 -11.45
N ALA A 130 -6.51 -4.34 -10.43
CA ALA A 130 -7.00 -5.71 -10.52
C ALA A 130 -8.53 -5.84 -10.44
N GLY A 131 -9.27 -4.74 -10.26
CA GLY A 131 -10.73 -4.75 -10.12
C GLY A 131 -11.24 -5.35 -8.81
N LYS A 132 -10.36 -5.50 -7.80
CA LYS A 132 -10.70 -6.05 -6.48
C LYS A 132 -11.08 -4.92 -5.52
N PHE A 133 -12.22 -4.30 -5.77
CA PHE A 133 -12.62 -3.07 -5.08
C PHE A 133 -12.97 -3.27 -3.61
N ASP A 134 -13.53 -4.42 -3.23
CA ASP A 134 -13.80 -4.75 -1.83
C ASP A 134 -12.51 -4.77 -1.00
N MET A 135 -11.44 -5.36 -1.56
CA MET A 135 -10.13 -5.33 -0.92
C MET A 135 -9.55 -3.92 -0.84
N ALA A 136 -9.78 -3.07 -1.86
CA ALA A 136 -9.34 -1.68 -1.82
C ALA A 136 -10.03 -0.89 -0.71
N LEU A 137 -11.31 -1.15 -0.45
CA LEU A 137 -12.05 -0.58 0.68
C LEU A 137 -11.51 -1.07 2.03
N GLU A 138 -11.26 -2.38 2.15
CA GLU A 138 -10.64 -2.96 3.35
C GLU A 138 -9.28 -2.31 3.66
N ILE A 139 -8.47 -1.99 2.65
CA ILE A 139 -7.22 -1.24 2.86
C ILE A 139 -7.47 0.14 3.46
N LEU A 140 -8.49 0.87 2.99
CA LEU A 140 -8.84 2.19 3.55
C LEU A 140 -9.27 2.08 5.01
N ASP A 141 -10.07 1.07 5.35
CA ASP A 141 -10.51 0.83 6.72
C ASP A 141 -9.33 0.42 7.63
N ILE A 142 -8.42 -0.45 7.15
CA ILE A 142 -7.19 -0.81 7.87
C ILE A 142 -6.34 0.43 8.14
N MET A 143 -6.16 1.33 7.15
CA MET A 143 -5.41 2.57 7.36
C MET A 143 -6.01 3.42 8.48
N GLN A 144 -7.34 3.50 8.53
CA GLN A 144 -8.06 4.22 9.58
C GLN A 144 -7.87 3.55 10.96
N GLU A 145 -7.95 2.22 11.03
CA GLU A 145 -7.75 1.45 12.28
C GLU A 145 -6.35 1.61 12.86
N VAL A 146 -5.31 1.59 12.02
CA VAL A 146 -3.92 1.68 12.46
C VAL A 146 -3.45 3.12 12.64
N GLY A 147 -4.35 4.10 12.51
CA GLY A 147 -4.04 5.53 12.61
C GLY A 147 -3.10 6.04 11.51
N ALA A 148 -2.99 5.32 10.39
CA ALA A 148 -2.22 5.79 9.24
C ALA A 148 -2.96 6.96 8.58
N SER A 149 -2.22 8.03 8.29
CA SER A 149 -2.81 9.20 7.61
C SER A 149 -3.30 8.82 6.22
N LEU A 150 -4.62 8.82 6.05
CA LEU A 150 -5.28 8.81 4.76
C LEU A 150 -5.22 10.22 4.21
N ASP A 151 -4.34 10.42 3.23
CA ASP A 151 -4.31 11.66 2.48
C ASP A 151 -5.56 11.79 1.61
N THR A 152 -6.11 12.99 1.52
CA THR A 152 -7.26 13.34 0.68
C THR A 152 -7.03 12.90 -0.78
N ASP A 153 -5.79 12.98 -1.25
CA ASP A 153 -5.40 12.53 -2.60
C ASP A 153 -5.57 11.03 -2.82
N MET A 154 -5.40 10.20 -1.78
CA MET A 154 -5.63 8.76 -1.90
C MET A 154 -7.10 8.47 -2.15
N TYR A 155 -7.99 9.02 -1.31
CA TYR A 155 -9.43 8.88 -1.48
C TYR A 155 -9.94 9.36 -2.84
N ASN A 156 -9.46 10.53 -3.29
CA ASN A 156 -9.81 11.06 -4.61
C ASN A 156 -9.35 10.12 -5.73
N SER A 157 -8.16 9.54 -5.62
CA SER A 157 -7.64 8.57 -6.59
C SER A 157 -8.49 7.30 -6.65
N VAL A 158 -8.92 6.79 -5.48
CA VAL A 158 -9.84 5.63 -5.42
C VAL A 158 -11.16 5.95 -6.10
N LEU A 159 -11.76 7.10 -5.75
CA LEU A 159 -13.07 7.49 -6.25
C LEU A 159 -13.05 7.62 -7.78
N VAL A 160 -12.08 8.37 -8.31
CA VAL A 160 -11.86 8.51 -9.77
C VAL A 160 -11.67 7.15 -10.44
N ALA A 161 -10.86 6.27 -9.85
CA ALA A 161 -10.63 4.96 -10.44
C ALA A 161 -11.87 4.06 -10.43
N LEU A 162 -12.67 4.08 -9.35
CA LEU A 162 -13.94 3.36 -9.27
C LEU A 162 -14.92 3.84 -10.33
N VAL A 163 -15.08 5.17 -10.46
CA VAL A 163 -15.95 5.79 -11.48
C VAL A 163 -15.53 5.34 -12.88
N ARG A 164 -14.25 5.42 -13.21
CA ARG A 164 -13.71 5.02 -14.53
C ARG A 164 -13.84 3.52 -14.81
N LYS A 165 -13.96 2.70 -13.78
CA LYS A 165 -14.20 1.25 -13.88
C LYS A 165 -15.68 0.87 -13.83
N GLY A 166 -16.59 1.86 -13.81
CA GLY A 166 -18.03 1.63 -13.76
C GLY A 166 -18.54 1.17 -12.40
N GLN A 167 -17.71 1.21 -11.35
CA GLN A 167 -18.09 0.86 -9.97
C GLN A 167 -18.74 2.05 -9.27
N VAL A 168 -19.78 2.60 -9.89
CA VAL A 168 -20.42 3.86 -9.49
C VAL A 168 -21.01 3.77 -8.09
N GLY A 169 -21.61 2.63 -7.72
CA GLY A 169 -22.15 2.41 -6.37
C GLY A 169 -21.10 2.45 -5.26
N LEU A 170 -19.93 1.85 -5.48
CA LEU A 170 -18.81 1.91 -4.53
C LEU A 170 -18.19 3.32 -4.48
N ALA A 171 -18.09 3.99 -5.63
CA ALA A 171 -17.61 5.38 -5.66
C ALA A 171 -18.53 6.31 -4.85
N MET A 172 -19.85 6.11 -4.94
CA MET A 172 -20.82 6.83 -4.13
C MET A 172 -20.69 6.56 -2.65
N SER A 173 -20.53 5.30 -2.22
CA SER A 173 -20.41 4.98 -0.79
C SER A 173 -19.19 5.64 -0.16
N ILE A 174 -18.05 5.66 -0.86
CA ILE A 174 -16.86 6.41 -0.45
C ILE A 174 -17.16 7.90 -0.38
N LEU A 175 -17.77 8.48 -1.42
CA LEU A 175 -18.09 9.91 -1.44
C LEU A 175 -18.96 10.30 -0.24
N VAL A 176 -20.01 9.53 0.02
CA VAL A 176 -20.94 9.78 1.13
C VAL A 176 -20.19 9.73 2.46
N LYS A 177 -19.35 8.69 2.69
CA LYS A 177 -18.50 8.57 3.88
C LYS A 177 -17.60 9.80 4.07
N LEU A 178 -16.99 10.31 3.00
CA LEU A 178 -16.15 11.51 3.06
C LEU A 178 -16.94 12.80 3.33
N LEU A 179 -18.21 12.85 2.93
CA LEU A 179 -19.09 14.00 3.14
C LEU A 179 -19.89 13.92 4.46
N GLU A 180 -19.70 12.89 5.27
CA GLU A 180 -20.30 12.81 6.61
C GLU A 180 -19.74 13.87 7.57
N GLU A 181 -20.58 14.30 8.50
CA GLU A 181 -20.17 15.21 9.57
C GLU A 181 -19.17 14.48 10.47
N GLY A 182 -18.00 15.08 10.69
CA GLY A 182 -16.91 14.47 11.44
C GLY A 182 -15.86 13.74 10.61
N SER A 183 -16.07 13.52 9.30
CA SER A 183 -15.00 13.04 8.41
C SER A 183 -13.82 14.00 8.43
N ALA A 184 -12.59 13.51 8.54
CA ALA A 184 -11.39 14.35 8.52
C ALA A 184 -11.05 14.87 7.12
N GLN A 185 -11.47 14.15 6.08
CA GLN A 185 -11.17 14.42 4.68
C GLN A 185 -12.41 14.92 3.94
N VAL A 186 -12.19 15.74 2.91
CA VAL A 186 -13.23 16.25 2.00
C VAL A 186 -12.81 15.89 0.57
N PRO A 187 -13.70 15.31 -0.26
CA PRO A 187 -13.37 14.96 -1.64
C PRO A 187 -13.12 16.24 -2.46
N ASN A 188 -12.26 16.15 -3.48
CA ASN A 188 -12.04 17.29 -4.38
C ASN A 188 -13.12 17.40 -5.46
N CYS A 189 -13.26 18.58 -6.06
CA CYS A 189 -14.28 18.83 -7.08
C CYS A 189 -14.14 17.91 -8.31
N ILE A 190 -12.91 17.54 -8.69
CA ILE A 190 -12.64 16.66 -9.83
C ILE A 190 -13.29 15.29 -9.62
N ALA A 191 -13.08 14.69 -8.46
CA ALA A 191 -13.65 13.38 -8.10
C ALA A 191 -15.19 13.43 -8.06
N CYS A 192 -15.75 14.47 -7.45
CA CYS A 192 -17.21 14.70 -7.42
C CYS A 192 -17.80 14.89 -8.82
N ASN A 193 -17.15 15.69 -9.67
CA ASN A 193 -17.60 15.99 -11.02
C ASN A 193 -17.55 14.73 -11.90
N GLU A 194 -16.50 13.91 -11.81
CA GLU A 194 -16.44 12.63 -12.51
C GLU A 194 -17.60 11.70 -12.11
N LEU A 195 -17.93 11.61 -10.82
CA LEU A 195 -19.04 10.79 -10.34
C LEU A 195 -20.39 11.30 -10.85
N LEU A 196 -20.64 12.61 -10.78
CA LEU A 196 -21.88 13.22 -11.32
C LEU A 196 -22.03 12.94 -12.82
N VAL A 197 -20.96 13.09 -13.61
CA VAL A 197 -20.98 12.75 -15.04
C VAL A 197 -21.31 11.28 -15.26
N ALA A 198 -20.72 10.37 -14.46
CA ALA A 198 -20.99 8.94 -14.58
C ALA A 198 -22.43 8.57 -14.24
N LEU A 199 -22.98 9.12 -13.14
CA LEU A 199 -24.37 8.93 -12.74
C LEU A 199 -25.34 9.42 -13.80
N ARG A 200 -25.08 10.61 -14.38
CA ARG A 200 -25.89 11.14 -15.48
C ARG A 200 -25.85 10.22 -16.69
N LYS A 201 -24.66 9.74 -17.10
CA LYS A 201 -24.49 8.85 -18.25
C LYS A 201 -25.19 7.49 -18.07
N ALA A 202 -25.28 7.03 -16.83
CA ALA A 202 -25.97 5.78 -16.46
C ALA A 202 -27.48 5.96 -16.24
N ASP A 203 -28.04 7.16 -16.45
CA ASP A 203 -29.43 7.54 -16.13
C ASP A 203 -29.84 7.22 -14.67
N MET A 204 -28.89 7.23 -13.74
CA MET A 204 -29.10 6.97 -12.31
C MET A 204 -29.59 8.25 -11.62
N ARG A 205 -30.83 8.65 -11.90
CA ARG A 205 -31.40 9.97 -11.52
C ARG A 205 -31.52 10.16 -10.01
N VAL A 206 -31.93 9.11 -9.29
CA VAL A 206 -32.16 9.16 -7.85
C VAL A 206 -30.83 9.37 -7.13
N GLU A 207 -29.84 8.58 -7.50
CA GLU A 207 -28.48 8.63 -7.00
C GLU A 207 -27.78 9.94 -7.35
N PHE A 208 -27.94 10.44 -8.59
CA PHE A 208 -27.44 11.75 -8.98
C PHE A 208 -27.97 12.85 -8.07
N LYS A 209 -29.28 12.86 -7.82
CA LYS A 209 -29.91 13.86 -6.95
C LYS A 209 -29.40 13.76 -5.51
N GLN A 210 -29.27 12.54 -4.98
CA GLN A 210 -28.72 12.32 -3.64
C GLN A 210 -27.29 12.88 -3.51
N VAL A 211 -26.42 12.61 -4.50
CA VAL A 211 -25.05 13.14 -4.52
C VAL A 211 -25.07 14.67 -4.59
N PHE A 212 -25.87 15.25 -5.48
CA PHE A 212 -26.01 16.71 -5.59
C PHE A 212 -26.46 17.36 -4.27
N ASP A 213 -27.50 16.83 -3.64
CA ASP A 213 -28.03 17.36 -2.39
C ASP A 213 -26.99 17.26 -1.25
N LYS A 214 -26.23 16.15 -1.19
CA LYS A 214 -25.15 15.96 -0.21
C LYS A 214 -23.99 16.94 -0.42
N LEU A 215 -23.57 17.15 -1.67
CA LEU A 215 -22.50 18.09 -2.03
C LEU A 215 -22.91 19.53 -1.68
N ARG A 216 -24.13 19.93 -2.05
CA ARG A 216 -24.66 21.27 -1.77
C ARG A 216 -24.87 21.52 -0.28
N GLY A 217 -25.23 20.50 0.49
CA GLY A 217 -25.44 20.58 1.93
C GLY A 217 -24.16 20.60 2.77
N ASN A 218 -23.01 20.21 2.21
CA ASN A 218 -21.76 20.09 2.95
C ASN A 218 -21.00 21.44 3.01
N LYS A 219 -20.93 22.05 4.19
CA LYS A 219 -20.28 23.36 4.39
C LYS A 219 -18.78 23.40 4.09
N ARG A 220 -18.11 22.24 4.04
CA ARG A 220 -16.66 22.13 3.79
C ARG A 220 -16.34 21.86 2.33
N PHE A 221 -17.36 21.66 1.49
CA PHE A 221 -17.21 21.40 0.07
C PHE A 221 -17.87 22.53 -0.72
N GLU A 222 -17.16 23.06 -1.71
CA GLU A 222 -17.70 24.05 -2.63
C GLU A 222 -17.73 23.45 -4.04
N MET A 223 -18.93 23.44 -4.65
CA MET A 223 -19.07 23.05 -6.04
C MET A 223 -18.47 24.12 -6.95
N ASP A 224 -17.66 23.70 -7.92
CA ASP A 224 -17.13 24.60 -8.94
C ASP A 224 -18.15 24.86 -10.06
N THR A 225 -17.85 25.83 -10.92
CA THR A 225 -18.70 26.19 -12.07
C THR A 225 -18.99 24.99 -12.97
N TRP A 226 -18.00 24.11 -13.16
CA TRP A 226 -18.19 22.89 -13.94
C TRP A 226 -19.24 21.99 -13.26
N GLY A 227 -19.10 21.71 -11.97
CA GLY A 227 -20.05 20.90 -11.21
C GLY A 227 -21.48 21.41 -11.34
N TYR A 228 -21.69 22.72 -11.20
CA TYR A 228 -23.02 23.32 -11.42
C TYR A 228 -23.53 23.15 -12.86
N ASN A 229 -22.66 23.33 -13.87
CA ASN A 229 -23.03 23.11 -15.27
C ASN A 229 -23.46 21.65 -15.55
N ILE A 230 -22.78 20.67 -14.94
CA ILE A 230 -23.19 19.25 -15.03
C ILE A 230 -24.60 19.07 -14.47
N CYS A 231 -24.88 19.62 -13.28
CA CYS A 231 -26.17 19.49 -12.63
C CYS A 231 -27.30 20.17 -13.39
N ILE A 232 -27.10 21.41 -13.86
CA ILE A 232 -28.09 22.14 -14.65
C ILE A 232 -28.43 21.36 -15.92
N HIS A 233 -27.42 20.87 -16.65
CA HIS A 233 -27.64 20.06 -17.83
C HIS A 233 -28.37 18.74 -17.48
N ALA A 234 -27.97 18.04 -16.41
CA ALA A 234 -28.60 16.78 -16.03
C ALA A 234 -30.08 16.98 -15.69
N PHE A 235 -30.40 17.94 -14.83
CA PHE A 235 -31.78 18.24 -14.46
C PHE A 235 -32.60 18.76 -15.65
N GLY A 236 -32.01 19.55 -16.55
CA GLY A 236 -32.69 20.00 -17.77
C GLY A 236 -33.00 18.88 -18.77
N CYS A 237 -32.25 17.78 -18.77
CA CYS A 237 -32.58 16.60 -19.59
C CYS A 237 -33.65 15.69 -18.96
N TRP A 238 -33.89 15.82 -17.66
CA TRP A 238 -34.78 14.93 -16.90
C TRP A 238 -36.09 15.57 -16.46
N GLY A 239 -36.15 16.92 -16.41
CA GLY A 239 -37.36 17.70 -16.20
C GLY A 239 -38.20 17.79 -17.46
#